data_AF-A0ABD5TSJ4-F1
#
_entry.id   AF-A0ABD5TSJ4-F1
#
_cell.length_a   1.000
_cell.length_b   1.000
_cell.length_c   1.000
_cell.angle_alpha   90.00
_cell.angle_beta   90.00
_cell.angle_gamma   90.00
#
_symmetry.space_group_name_H-M   'P 1'
#
loop_
_entity.id
_entity.type
_entity.pdbx_description
1 polymer ?
#
loop_
_entity_poly.entity_id
_entity_poly.type
_entity_poly.pdbx_seq_one_letter_code
_entity_poly.pdbx_strand_id
1 'polypeptide(L)'
;MQSRPFDADEIVSFYADTAWEYRTFWSHRNIHYGFYDDEHATHRETMANSNRVYADKLEVDETDTVLDVGTGRGGFPVHVAAERGAEVRGIEIGS
;
A
#
# COMPACT_ATOMS: atom_id res chain seq x y z
N MET A 1 21.99 17.65 -3.34
CA MET A 1 21.24 16.43 -3.66
C MET A 1 21.28 16.27 -5.16
N GLN A 2 22.03 15.31 -5.70
CA GLN A 2 22.13 15.11 -7.14
C GLN A 2 20.78 14.54 -7.63
N SER A 3 20.12 15.21 -8.57
CA SER A 3 18.91 14.67 -9.22
C SER A 3 19.34 13.80 -10.40
N ARG A 4 19.21 12.48 -10.25
CA ARG A 4 19.27 11.55 -11.38
C ARG A 4 17.84 11.31 -11.86
N PRO A 5 17.57 11.30 -13.19
CA PRO A 5 16.26 10.95 -13.69
C PRO A 5 15.89 9.53 -13.23
N PHE A 6 14.64 9.34 -12.85
CA PHE A 6 14.10 8.02 -12.51
C PHE A 6 13.92 7.23 -13.80
N ASP A 7 14.41 5.99 -13.80
CA ASP A 7 14.18 5.02 -14.87
C ASP A 7 13.09 4.06 -14.40
N ALA A 8 11.96 4.03 -15.13
CA ALA A 8 10.83 3.18 -14.77
C ALA A 8 11.21 1.69 -14.84
N ASP A 9 12.05 1.30 -15.82
CA ASP A 9 12.47 -0.09 -15.99
C ASP A 9 13.38 -0.52 -14.83
N GLU A 10 14.23 0.38 -14.32
CA GLU A 10 15.06 0.14 -13.13
C GLU A 10 14.18 -0.12 -11.89
N ILE A 11 13.11 0.66 -11.72
CA ILE A 11 12.17 0.51 -10.60
C ILE A 11 11.39 -0.81 -10.74
N VAL A 12 10.90 -1.12 -11.93
CA VAL A 12 10.17 -2.37 -12.19
C VAL A 12 11.06 -3.59 -11.95
N SER A 13 12.30 -3.59 -12.47
CA SER A 13 13.25 -4.67 -12.24
C SER A 13 13.51 -4.88 -10.75
N PHE A 14 13.74 -3.80 -10.00
CA PHE A 14 13.97 -3.91 -8.56
C PHE A 14 12.84 -4.63 -7.82
N TYR A 15 11.58 -4.21 -8.04
CA TYR A 15 10.43 -4.83 -7.36
C TYR A 15 10.13 -6.25 -7.86
N ALA A 16 10.44 -6.57 -9.12
CA ALA A 16 10.33 -7.92 -9.66
C ALA A 16 11.38 -8.86 -9.05
N ASP A 17 12.65 -8.44 -9.03
CA ASP A 17 13.78 -9.23 -8.56
C ASP A 17 13.68 -9.50 -7.05
N THR A 18 13.13 -8.55 -6.29
CA THR A 18 12.99 -8.62 -4.83
C THR A 18 11.61 -9.11 -4.35
N ALA A 19 10.75 -9.53 -5.29
CA ALA A 19 9.34 -9.82 -5.01
C ALA A 19 9.16 -10.94 -3.97
N TRP A 20 10.04 -11.95 -3.97
CA TRP A 20 9.92 -13.09 -3.07
C TRP A 20 10.41 -12.74 -1.65
N GLU A 21 11.44 -11.90 -1.51
CA GLU A 21 11.93 -11.38 -0.24
C GLU A 21 10.84 -10.55 0.42
N TYR A 22 10.24 -9.61 -0.31
CA TYR A 22 9.16 -8.78 0.22
C TYR A 22 7.98 -9.63 0.69
N ARG A 23 7.57 -10.64 -0.09
CA ARG A 23 6.49 -11.55 0.34
C ARG A 23 6.84 -12.34 1.60
N THR A 24 8.11 -12.74 1.74
CA THR A 24 8.58 -13.56 2.86
C THR A 24 8.73 -12.74 4.14
N PHE A 25 9.41 -11.61 4.06
CA PHE A 25 9.84 -10.85 5.23
C PHE A 25 8.88 -9.72 5.61
N TRP A 26 8.10 -9.22 4.66
CA TRP A 26 7.12 -8.16 4.89
C TRP A 26 5.72 -8.76 4.93
N SER A 27 4.92 -8.54 3.88
CA SER A 27 3.58 -9.11 3.78
C SER A 27 3.19 -9.35 2.32
N HIS A 28 2.03 -9.97 2.14
CA HIS A 28 1.52 -10.27 0.82
C HIS A 28 0.88 -9.05 0.10
N ARG A 29 0.42 -8.04 0.84
CA ARG A 29 -0.38 -6.92 0.30
C ARG A 29 0.13 -5.52 0.65
N ASN A 30 0.77 -5.38 1.81
CA ASN A 30 1.26 -4.11 2.33
C ASN A 30 2.79 -4.15 2.43
N ILE A 31 3.48 -3.24 1.76
CA ILE A 31 4.95 -3.19 1.71
C ILE A 31 5.40 -1.77 2.10
N HIS A 32 5.13 -1.40 3.34
CA HIS A 32 5.47 -0.09 3.91
C HIS A 32 5.56 -0.19 5.44
N TYR A 33 5.87 0.89 6.14
CA TYR A 33 5.85 0.88 7.61
C TYR A 33 4.42 0.83 8.16
N GLY A 34 4.27 0.20 9.33
CA GLY A 34 2.99 -0.04 9.99
C GLY A 34 2.70 0.91 11.16
N PHE A 35 1.44 1.17 11.43
CA PHE A 35 1.00 1.82 12.68
C PHE A 35 0.69 0.78 13.75
N TYR A 36 1.34 0.92 14.90
CA TYR A 36 1.13 0.09 16.08
C TYR A 36 0.02 0.67 16.96
N ASP A 37 -0.78 -0.22 17.54
CA ASP A 37 -1.73 0.07 18.61
C ASP A 37 -1.88 -1.16 19.51
N ASP A 38 -2.81 -1.12 20.46
CA ASP A 38 -3.02 -2.21 21.42
C ASP A 38 -3.51 -3.51 20.77
N GLU A 39 -4.06 -3.45 19.55
CA GLU A 39 -4.60 -4.60 18.80
C GLU A 39 -3.65 -5.09 17.69
N HIS A 40 -2.68 -4.25 17.27
CA HIS A 40 -1.76 -4.53 16.17
C HIS A 40 -0.30 -4.39 16.61
N ALA A 41 0.34 -5.52 16.92
CA ALA A 41 1.68 -5.55 17.50
C ALA A 41 2.73 -6.25 16.61
N THR A 42 2.31 -7.08 15.64
CA THR A 42 3.24 -7.69 14.70
C THR A 42 3.50 -6.81 13.49
N HIS A 43 4.65 -7.00 12.84
CA HIS A 43 5.01 -6.26 11.63
C HIS A 43 3.92 -6.34 10.55
N ARG A 44 3.26 -7.50 10.37
CA ARG A 44 2.21 -7.67 9.36
C ARG A 44 0.89 -7.02 9.76
N GLU A 45 0.50 -7.14 11.02
CA GLU A 45 -0.72 -6.51 11.54
C GLU A 45 -0.64 -4.99 11.44
N THR A 46 0.50 -4.42 11.83
CA THR A 46 0.70 -2.97 11.84
C THR A 46 0.66 -2.37 10.42
N MET A 47 1.22 -3.08 9.44
CA MET A 47 1.10 -2.68 8.03
C MET A 47 -0.34 -2.73 7.53
N ALA A 48 -1.12 -3.75 7.92
CA ALA A 48 -2.53 -3.81 7.56
C ALA A 48 -3.35 -2.71 8.27
N ASN A 49 -3.06 -2.43 9.54
CA ASN A 49 -3.70 -1.37 10.31
C ASN A 49 -3.49 0.00 9.70
N SER A 50 -2.34 0.24 9.04
CA SER A 50 -2.11 1.51 8.35
C SER A 50 -3.20 1.82 7.32
N ASN A 51 -3.78 0.82 6.65
CA ASN A 51 -4.87 1.06 5.71
C ASN A 51 -6.10 1.65 6.40
N ARG A 52 -6.43 1.15 7.58
CA ARG A 52 -7.49 1.69 8.44
C ARG A 52 -7.17 3.11 8.88
N VAL A 53 -5.96 3.34 9.39
CA VAL A 53 -5.50 4.65 9.85
C VAL A 53 -5.52 5.70 8.72
N TYR A 54 -5.11 5.33 7.51
CA TYR A 54 -5.15 6.23 6.35
C TYR A 54 -6.58 6.56 5.96
N ALA A 55 -7.46 5.55 5.86
CA ALA A 55 -8.86 5.76 5.52
C ALA A 55 -9.59 6.61 6.58
N ASP A 56 -9.31 6.37 7.87
CA ASP A 56 -9.87 7.16 8.98
C ASP A 56 -9.42 8.63 8.91
N LYS A 57 -8.13 8.88 8.62
CA LYS A 57 -7.58 10.25 8.54
C LYS A 57 -8.05 11.04 7.33
N LEU A 58 -8.34 10.34 6.25
CA LEU A 58 -8.91 10.92 5.03
C LEU A 58 -10.43 11.04 5.13
N GLU A 59 -11.03 10.52 6.20
CA GLU A 59 -12.48 10.49 6.44
C GLU A 59 -13.23 9.84 5.26
N VAL A 60 -12.65 8.81 4.65
CA VAL A 60 -13.19 8.17 3.44
C VAL A 60 -14.53 7.52 3.73
N ASP A 61 -15.52 7.84 2.91
CA ASP A 61 -16.85 7.23 2.93
C ASP A 61 -17.30 6.75 1.54
N GLU A 62 -18.49 6.15 1.46
CA GLU A 62 -19.01 5.55 0.24
C GLU A 62 -19.29 6.54 -0.90
N THR A 63 -19.29 7.85 -0.61
CA THR A 63 -19.52 8.90 -1.59
C THR A 63 -18.23 9.35 -2.29
N ASP A 64 -17.07 8.90 -1.79
CA ASP A 64 -15.77 9.27 -2.33
C ASP A 64 -15.35 8.46 -3.56
N THR A 65 -14.46 9.08 -4.34
CA THR A 65 -13.64 8.39 -5.35
C THR A 65 -12.16 8.58 -5.03
N VAL A 66 -11.49 7.50 -4.68
CA VAL A 66 -10.11 7.50 -4.18
C VAL A 66 -9.12 7.03 -5.26
N LEU A 67 -8.00 7.73 -5.40
CA LEU A 67 -6.87 7.31 -6.23
C LEU A 67 -5.67 6.96 -5.33
N ASP A 68 -5.23 5.71 -5.39
CA ASP A 68 -4.03 5.23 -4.73
C ASP A 68 -2.87 5.13 -5.73
N VAL A 69 -1.84 5.97 -5.54
CA VAL A 69 -0.69 6.09 -6.45
C VAL A 69 0.52 5.39 -5.85
N GLY A 70 1.04 4.37 -6.54
CA GLY A 70 2.03 3.47 -5.96
C GLY A 70 1.35 2.43 -5.08
N THR A 71 0.25 1.85 -5.57
CA THR A 71 -0.61 0.95 -4.79
C THR A 71 0.08 -0.37 -4.42
N GLY A 72 1.24 -0.64 -5.02
CA GLY A 72 2.02 -1.84 -4.79
C GLY A 72 1.18 -3.10 -5.08
N ARG A 73 0.81 -3.82 -4.02
CA ARG A 73 0.02 -5.06 -4.11
C ARG A 73 -1.46 -4.88 -3.73
N GLY A 74 -1.94 -3.64 -3.71
CA GLY A 74 -3.37 -3.31 -3.59
C GLY A 74 -3.94 -3.45 -2.17
N GLY A 75 -3.10 -3.38 -1.13
CA GLY A 75 -3.57 -3.47 0.25
C GLY A 75 -4.56 -2.37 0.64
N PHE A 76 -4.20 -1.11 0.39
CA PHE A 76 -5.04 0.05 0.68
C PHE A 76 -6.34 0.10 -0.14
N PRO A 77 -6.35 -0.03 -1.48
CA PRO A 77 -7.59 0.07 -2.25
C PRO A 77 -8.55 -1.06 -1.91
N VAL A 78 -8.06 -2.29 -1.68
CA VAL A 78 -8.95 -3.37 -1.25
C VAL A 78 -9.57 -3.08 0.12
N HIS A 79 -8.80 -2.52 1.06
CA HIS A 79 -9.33 -2.11 2.35
C HIS A 79 -10.39 -1.00 2.22
N VAL A 80 -10.13 0.04 1.43
CA VAL A 80 -11.08 1.14 1.21
C VAL A 80 -12.37 0.62 0.58
N ALA A 81 -12.29 -0.18 -0.49
CA ALA A 81 -13.47 -0.73 -1.14
C ALA A 81 -14.29 -1.64 -0.20
N ALA A 82 -13.61 -2.46 0.61
CA ALA A 82 -14.28 -3.42 1.50
C ALA A 82 -14.89 -2.77 2.75
N GLU A 83 -14.15 -1.86 3.39
CA GLU A 83 -14.51 -1.33 4.73
C GLU A 83 -15.19 0.05 4.68
N ARG A 84 -14.99 0.82 3.59
CA ARG A 84 -15.57 2.17 3.44
C ARG A 84 -16.62 2.25 2.33
N GLY A 85 -16.66 1.29 1.42
CA GLY A 85 -17.62 1.28 0.32
C GLY A 85 -17.35 2.30 -0.79
N ALA A 86 -16.22 3.01 -0.75
CA ALA A 86 -15.85 4.03 -1.75
C ALA A 86 -15.42 3.42 -3.09
N GLU A 87 -15.59 4.16 -4.20
CA GLU A 87 -14.92 3.81 -5.46
C GLU A 87 -13.42 4.08 -5.30
N VAL A 88 -12.57 3.11 -5.64
CA VAL A 88 -11.12 3.28 -5.54
C VAL A 88 -10.38 2.70 -6.73
N ARG A 89 -9.37 3.44 -7.19
CA ARG A 89 -8.48 3.05 -8.27
C ARG A 89 -7.05 3.04 -7.77
N GLY A 90 -6.39 1.89 -7.85
CA GLY A 90 -4.96 1.77 -7.61
C GLY A 90 -4.18 1.85 -8.91
N ILE A 91 -3.08 2.61 -8.92
CA ILE A 91 -2.13 2.63 -10.03
C ILE A 91 -0.72 2.26 -9.54
N GLU A 92 0.00 1.49 -10.34
CA GLU A 92 1.37 1.04 -10.11
C GLU A 92 2.07 0.94 -11.47
N ILE A 93 3.40 1.09 -11.49
CA ILE A 93 4.20 0.99 -12.73
C ILE A 93 4.75 -0.42 -12.97
N GLY A 94 4.73 -1.28 -11.95
CA GLY A 94 5.01 -2.71 -12.04
C GLY A 94 3.82 -3.55 -12.52
N SER A 95 4.10 -4.73 -13.08
CA SER A 95 3.12 -5.71 -13.59
C SER A 95 2.78 -6.84 -12.62
#